data_AF-A0A6A5Z3W7-F1
#
_entry.id   AF-A0A6A5Z3W7-F1
#
_cell.length_a   1.000
_cell.length_b   1.000
_cell.length_c   1.000
_cell.angle_alpha   90.00
_cell.angle_beta   90.00
_cell.angle_gamma   90.00
#
_symmetry.space_group_name_H-M   'P 1'
#
loop_
_entity.id
_entity.type
_entity.pdbx_description
1 polymer ?
#
loop_
_entity_poly.entity_id
_entity_poly.type
_entity_poly.pdbx_seq_one_letter_code
_entity_poly.pdbx_strand_id
1 'polypeptide(L)' 'MAGWVNRENNVPKYQRIYQKHDGLRLWEKSRGKWMVPAYKVVLFTSFGCSMYMMGRLVLGHKTWFGKN' A
#
# COMPACT_ATOMS: atom_id res chain seq x y z
N MET A 1 1.21 16.36 31.61
CA MET A 1 2.00 15.86 30.46
C MET A 1 2.38 14.40 30.71
N ALA A 2 1.42 13.47 30.69
CA ALA A 2 1.70 12.05 30.91
C ALA A 2 2.15 11.39 29.60
N GLY A 3 3.38 11.72 29.17
CA GLY A 3 4.01 11.10 28.00
C GLY A 3 4.90 9.95 28.43
N TRP A 4 4.50 8.71 28.13
CA TRP A 4 5.37 7.55 27.90
C TRP A 4 6.65 7.44 28.77
N VAL A 5 6.52 7.47 30.10
CA VAL A 5 7.68 7.47 31.02
C VAL A 5 8.57 6.22 30.88
N ASN A 6 8.03 5.10 30.41
CA ASN A 6 8.75 3.81 30.30
C ASN A 6 8.88 3.25 28.87
N ARG A 7 8.68 4.05 27.81
CA ARG A 7 8.83 3.54 26.43
C ARG A 7 10.25 3.70 25.95
N GLU A 8 10.84 2.59 25.49
CA GLU A 8 12.16 2.61 24.86
C GLU A 8 12.17 3.54 23.63
N ASN A 9 13.12 4.48 23.64
CA ASN A 9 13.28 5.45 22.56
C ASN A 9 13.88 4.79 21.31
N ASN A 10 13.02 4.51 20.33
CA ASN A 10 13.41 3.94 19.04
C ASN A 10 13.78 5.00 17.98
N VAL A 11 13.74 6.30 18.32
CA VAL A 11 14.01 7.38 17.35
C VAL A 11 15.41 7.27 16.74
N PRO A 12 16.51 7.08 17.51
CA PRO A 12 17.84 6.96 16.93
C PRO A 12 17.98 5.75 16.00
N LYS A 13 17.28 4.65 16.31
CA LYS A 13 17.23 3.45 15.47
C LYS A 13 16.62 3.76 14.11
N TYR A 14 15.46 4.43 14.09
CA TYR A 14 14.81 4.81 12.83
C TYR A 14 15.60 5.87 12.07
N GLN A 15 16.19 6.86 12.75
CA GLN A 15 17.05 7.86 12.12
C GLN A 15 18.18 7.21 11.32
N ARG A 16 18.90 6.23 11.89
CA ARG A 16 19.95 5.47 11.17
C ARG A 16 19.43 4.74 9.93
N ILE A 17 18.23 4.14 10.03
CA ILE A 17 17.63 3.40 8.91
C ILE A 17 17.24 4.35 7.77
N TYR A 18 16.60 5.48 8.09
CA TYR A 18 16.09 6.41 7.08
C TYR A 18 17.17 7.33 6.50
N GLN A 19 18.18 7.70 7.28
CA GLN A 19 19.31 8.54 6.85
C GLN A 19 20.42 7.76 6.14
N LYS A 20 20.34 6.42 6.08
CA LYS A 20 21.30 5.62 5.29
C LYS A 20 21.26 6.04 3.83
N HIS A 21 22.41 6.40 3.23
CA HIS A 21 22.54 6.76 1.82
C HIS A 21 22.60 5.51 0.92
N ASP A 22 21.51 4.74 0.91
CA ASP A 22 21.34 3.50 0.13
C ASP A 22 20.67 3.72 -1.24
N GLY A 23 20.37 4.97 -1.61
CA GLY A 23 19.69 5.32 -2.86
C GLY A 23 18.22 4.91 -2.93
N LEU A 24 17.68 4.31 -1.85
CA LEU A 24 16.29 3.87 -1.80
C LEU A 24 15.36 5.03 -1.44
N ARG A 25 14.15 5.00 -1.98
CA ARG A 25 13.13 5.99 -1.66
C ARG A 25 12.62 5.82 -0.24
N LEU A 26 12.16 6.90 0.37
CA LEU A 26 11.73 6.93 1.78
C LEU A 26 10.66 5.86 2.07
N TRP A 27 9.69 5.69 1.17
CA TRP A 27 8.59 4.74 1.33
C TRP A 27 8.98 3.27 1.10
N GLU A 28 10.19 3.00 0.61
CA GLU A 28 10.69 1.63 0.43
C GLU A 28 11.51 1.17 1.64
N LYS A 29 11.88 2.08 2.54
CA LYS A 29 12.68 1.77 3.73
C LYS A 29 11.84 1.10 4.82
N SER A 30 12.51 0.32 5.67
CA SER A 30 11.89 -0.41 6.79
C SER A 30 10.76 -1.34 6.32
N ARG A 31 9.53 -1.13 6.83
CA ARG A 31 8.34 -1.90 6.45
C ARG A 31 7.84 -1.64 5.03
N GLY A 32 8.32 -0.57 4.40
CA GLY A 32 8.00 -0.20 3.03
C GLY A 32 8.27 -1.31 2.02
N LYS A 33 9.31 -2.10 2.23
CA LYS A 33 9.74 -3.19 1.34
C LYS A 33 8.65 -4.22 1.04
N TRP A 34 7.75 -4.48 1.98
CA TRP A 34 6.68 -5.47 1.81
C TRP A 34 5.29 -4.83 1.79
N MET A 35 5.10 -3.74 2.53
CA MET A 35 3.83 -3.04 2.59
C MET A 35 3.50 -2.33 1.27
N VAL A 36 4.48 -1.71 0.60
CA VAL A 36 4.26 -1.01 -0.67
C VAL A 36 3.93 -1.98 -1.82
N PRO A 37 4.64 -3.11 -2.00
CA PRO A 37 4.23 -4.12 -2.99
C PRO A 37 2.85 -4.68 -2.72
N ALA A 38 2.52 -5.02 -1.47
CA ALA A 38 1.19 -5.52 -1.11
C ALA A 38 0.09 -4.51 -1.45
N TYR A 39 0.31 -3.22 -1.12
CA TYR A 39 -0.60 -2.14 -1.49
C TYR A 39 -0.77 -2.01 -3.00
N LYS A 40 0.33 -2.07 -3.77
CA LYS A 40 0.28 -1.99 -5.25
C LYS A 40 -0.55 -3.12 -5.85
N VAL A 41 -0.40 -4.36 -5.35
CA VAL A 41 -1.20 -5.50 -5.81
C VAL A 41 -2.69 -5.24 -5.62
N VAL A 42 -3.10 -4.81 -4.42
CA VAL A 42 -4.51 -4.51 -4.13
C VAL A 42 -5.03 -3.34 -4.96
N LEU A 43 -4.22 -2.29 -5.14
CA LEU A 43 -4.56 -1.12 -5.93
C LEU A 43 -4.83 -1.50 -7.40
N PHE A 44 -3.88 -2.15 -8.06
CA PHE A 44 -4.02 -2.49 -9.47
C PHE A 44 -5.08 -3.57 -9.71
N THR A 45 -5.26 -4.49 -8.76
CA THR A 45 -6.34 -5.49 -8.84
C THR A 45 -7.71 -4.81 -8.75
N SER A 46 -7.93 -3.96 -7.75
CA SER A 46 -9.21 -3.26 -7.58
C SER A 46 -9.51 -2.30 -8.73
N PHE A 47 -8.49 -1.61 -9.23
CA PHE A 47 -8.60 -0.78 -10.43
C PHE A 47 -9.00 -1.61 -11.66
N GLY A 48 -8.31 -2.72 -11.92
CA GLY A 48 -8.63 -3.62 -13.04
C GLY A 48 -10.04 -4.18 -12.96
N CYS A 49 -10.47 -4.62 -11.77
CA CYS A 49 -11.83 -5.08 -11.51
C CYS A 49 -12.88 -4.00 -11.78
N SER A 50 -12.59 -2.75 -11.39
CA SER A 50 -13.51 -1.62 -11.61
C SER A 50 -13.64 -1.30 -13.10
N MET A 51 -12.54 -1.27 -13.83
CA MET A 51 -12.54 -1.07 -15.28
C MET A 51 -13.24 -2.21 -16.03
N TYR A 52 -13.05 -3.46 -15.58
CA TYR A 52 -13.76 -4.61 -16.13
C TYR A 52 -15.28 -4.47 -15.98
N MET A 53 -15.76 -4.15 -14.77
CA MET A 53 -17.20 -3.97 -14.53
C MET A 53 -17.76 -2.75 -15.26
N MET A 54 -17.01 -1.66 -15.35
CA MET A 54 -17.40 -0.51 -16.15
C MET A 54 -17.58 -0.89 -17.63
N GLY A 55 -16.63 -1.62 -18.23
CA GLY A 55 -16.75 -2.09 -19.61
C GLY A 55 -17.93 -3.04 -19.81
N ARG A 56 -18.17 -3.94 -18.85
CA ARG A 56 -19.31 -4.86 -18.85
C ARG A 56 -20.64 -4.13 -18.75
N LEU A 57 -20.73 -3.10 -17.92
CA LEU A 57 -21.91 -2.25 -17.78
C LEU A 57 -22.23 -1.48 -19.07
N VAL A 58 -21.21 -0.95 -19.76
CA VAL A 58 -21.38 -0.31 -21.08
C VAL A 58 -21.98 -1.29 -22.10
N LEU A 59 -21.60 -2.58 -22.03
CA LEU A 59 -22.15 -3.65 -22.86
C LEU A 59 -23.49 -4.22 -22.35
N GLY A 60 -24.07 -3.65 -21.29
CA GLY A 60 -25.37 -4.03 -20.74
C GLY A 60 -25.35 -5.20 -19.74
N HIS A 61 -24.18 -5.74 -19.39
CA HIS A 61 -24.05 -6.80 -18.39
C HIS A 61 -23.99 -6.21 -16.98
N LYS A 62 -24.86 -6.68 -16.07
CA LYS A 62 -24.94 -6.18 -14.68
C LYS A 62 -24.13 -7.02 -13.69
N THR A 63 -23.76 -8.23 -14.08
CA THR A 63 -23.04 -9.20 -13.24
C THR A 63 -21.58 -9.40 -13.69
N TRP A 64 -20.75 -9.77 -12.71
CA TRP A 64 -19.33 -10.07 -12.91
C TRP A 64 -19.11 -11.26 -13.86
N PHE A 65 -19.96 -12.28 -13.75
CA PHE A 65 -19.95 -13.45 -14.61
C PHE A 65 -21.37 -13.78 -15.03
N GLY A 66 -21.58 -14.08 -16.31
CA GLY A 66 -22.89 -14.39 -16.88
C GLY A 66 -23.32 -13.40 -17.96
N LYS A 67 -24.46 -13.66 -18.61
CA LYS A 67 -25.03 -12.76 -19.62
C LYS A 67 -25.97 -11.71 -19.01
N ASN A 68 -26.47 -11.92 -17.79
CA ASN A 68 -27.52 -11.12 -17.17
C ASN A 68 -27.04 -10.53 -15.84
#